data_AF-A0A8B3NJK3-F1
#
_entry.id   AF-A0A8B3NJK3-F1
#
_cell.length_a   1.000
_cell.length_b   1.000
_cell.length_c   1.000
_cell.angle_alpha   90.00
_cell.angle_beta   90.00
_cell.angle_gamma   90.00
#
_symmetry.space_group_name_H-M   'P 1'
#
loop_
_entity.id
_entity.type
_entity.pdbx_description
1 polymer ?
#
loop_
_entity_poly.entity_id
_entity_poly.type
_entity_poly.pdbx_seq_one_letter_code
_entity_poly.pdbx_strand_id
1 'polypeptide(L)'
;LLPFLMAVRAAVRAHVTATQVEEGSQDSARLVAEARSYFELAQALLVETPPRLVAIGGLSGSGKTTIAEALAPRIGAPPGARIVESDRIRKAMHGVPAETKLP
;
A
#
# COMPACT_ATOMS: atom_id res chain seq x y z
N LEU A 1 -3.64 -0.17 10.22
CA LEU A 1 -4.98 -0.67 9.87
C LEU A 1 -5.10 -1.13 8.40
N LEU A 2 -4.57 -0.39 7.42
CA LEU A 2 -4.74 -0.77 6.01
C LEU A 2 -4.21 -2.18 5.63
N PRO A 3 -3.00 -2.62 6.05
CA PRO A 3 -2.52 -3.99 5.76
C PRO A 3 -3.46 -5.08 6.30
N PHE A 4 -3.98 -4.90 7.52
CA PHE A 4 -4.95 -5.80 8.14
C PHE A 4 -6.25 -5.89 7.33
N LEU A 5 -6.81 -4.76 6.90
CA LEU A 5 -8.02 -4.75 6.06
C LEU A 5 -7.78 -5.40 4.68
N MET A 6 -6.57 -5.25 4.12
CA MET A 6 -6.17 -5.98 2.91
C MET A 6 -6.07 -7.48 3.17
N ALA A 7 -5.53 -7.90 4.32
CA ALA A 7 -5.42 -9.31 4.72
C ALA A 7 -6.79 -9.96 4.84
N VAL A 8 -7.76 -9.27 5.46
CA VAL A 8 -9.16 -9.74 5.54
C VAL A 8 -9.74 -9.95 4.14
N ARG A 9 -9.56 -8.99 3.24
CA ARG A 9 -10.04 -9.12 1.85
C ARG A 9 -9.35 -10.26 1.11
N ALA A 10 -8.05 -10.46 1.30
CA ALA A 10 -7.30 -11.55 0.69
C ALA A 10 -7.79 -12.90 1.22
N ALA A 11 -7.98 -13.04 2.53
CA ALA A 11 -8.50 -14.27 3.15
C ALA A 11 -9.92 -14.61 2.66
N VAL A 12 -10.81 -13.61 2.53
CA VAL A 12 -12.16 -13.82 1.99
C VAL A 12 -12.11 -14.28 0.53
N ARG A 13 -11.24 -13.68 -0.31
CA ARG A 13 -11.07 -14.16 -1.70
C ARG A 13 -10.53 -15.58 -1.75
N ALA A 14 -9.52 -15.89 -0.95
CA ALA A 14 -8.98 -17.24 -0.86
C ALA A 14 -10.07 -18.28 -0.52
N HIS A 15 -10.92 -17.97 0.45
CA HIS A 15 -12.03 -18.84 0.85
C HIS A 15 -13.06 -19.02 -0.27
N VAL A 16 -13.56 -17.93 -0.86
CA VAL A 16 -14.57 -17.99 -1.94
C VAL A 16 -14.02 -18.73 -3.16
N THR A 17 -12.77 -18.47 -3.56
CA THR A 17 -12.14 -19.15 -4.69
C THR A 17 -11.95 -20.65 -4.41
N ALA A 18 -11.64 -21.04 -3.16
CA ALA A 18 -11.57 -22.44 -2.78
C ALA A 18 -12.94 -23.14 -2.87
N THR A 19 -14.02 -22.49 -2.43
CA THR A 19 -15.38 -23.05 -2.56
C THR A 19 -15.78 -23.29 -4.02
N GLN A 20 -15.39 -22.39 -4.93
CA GLN A 20 -15.66 -22.55 -6.37
C GLN A 20 -14.95 -23.78 -7.00
N VAL A 21 -13.85 -24.24 -6.39
CA VAL A 21 -13.18 -25.49 -6.81
C VAL A 21 -14.05 -26.69 -6.50
N GLU A 22 -14.68 -26.72 -5.32
CA GLU A 22 -15.54 -27.81 -4.87
C GLU A 22 -16.82 -27.93 -5.70
N GLU A 23 -17.31 -26.80 -6.23
CA GLU A 23 -18.51 -26.72 -7.09
C GLU A 23 -18.29 -27.24 -8.53
N GLY A 24 -17.09 -27.71 -8.88
CA GLY A 24 -16.84 -28.46 -10.12
C GLY A 24 -16.45 -27.62 -11.35
N SER A 25 -15.75 -26.50 -11.17
CA SER A 25 -15.27 -25.69 -12.29
C SER A 25 -14.29 -26.46 -13.21
N GLN A 26 -14.34 -26.17 -14.53
CA GLN A 26 -13.42 -26.75 -15.53
C GLN A 26 -11.95 -26.32 -15.36
N ASP A 27 -11.67 -25.35 -14.47
CA ASP A 27 -10.35 -24.76 -14.28
C ASP A 27 -9.87 -24.87 -12.81
N SER A 28 -10.21 -25.99 -12.18
CA SER A 28 -9.93 -26.30 -10.77
C SER A 28 -8.46 -26.05 -10.39
N ALA A 29 -7.51 -26.42 -11.26
CA ALA A 29 -6.09 -26.20 -10.99
C ALA A 29 -5.72 -24.71 -10.86
N ARG A 30 -6.24 -23.85 -11.74
CA ARG A 30 -5.99 -22.39 -11.67
C ARG A 30 -6.63 -21.79 -10.43
N LEU A 31 -7.87 -22.17 -10.12
CA LEU A 31 -8.57 -21.68 -8.93
C LEU A 31 -7.88 -22.13 -7.63
N VAL A 32 -7.38 -23.36 -7.56
CA VAL A 32 -6.57 -23.82 -6.40
C VAL A 32 -5.31 -22.96 -6.24
N ALA A 33 -4.60 -22.65 -7.34
CA ALA A 33 -3.43 -21.79 -7.30
C ALA A 33 -3.79 -20.36 -6.85
N GLU A 34 -4.89 -19.82 -7.35
CA GLU A 34 -5.38 -18.48 -7.01
C GLU A 34 -5.81 -18.38 -5.53
N ALA A 35 -6.56 -19.37 -5.03
CA ALA A 35 -6.96 -19.44 -3.62
C ALA A 35 -5.73 -19.48 -2.69
N ARG A 36 -4.73 -20.31 -3.02
CA ARG A 36 -3.46 -20.38 -2.28
C ARG A 36 -2.71 -19.05 -2.31
N SER A 37 -2.60 -18.42 -3.47
CA SER A 37 -1.93 -17.12 -3.62
C SER A 37 -2.57 -16.03 -2.75
N TYR A 38 -3.91 -15.96 -2.70
CA TYR A 38 -4.59 -15.03 -1.81
C TYR A 38 -4.42 -15.36 -0.32
N PHE A 39 -4.36 -16.64 0.04
CA PHE A 39 -4.11 -17.05 1.42
C PHE A 39 -2.68 -16.73 1.87
N GLU A 40 -1.69 -16.94 1.00
CA GLU A 40 -0.30 -16.52 1.22
C GLU A 40 -0.20 -15.00 1.33
N LEU A 41 -0.90 -14.25 0.48
CA LEU A 41 -0.96 -12.80 0.55
C LEU A 41 -1.56 -12.33 1.89
N ALA A 42 -2.65 -12.96 2.36
CA ALA A 42 -3.26 -12.64 3.64
C ALA A 42 -2.26 -12.81 4.79
N GLN A 43 -1.50 -13.91 4.80
CA GLN A 43 -0.46 -14.15 5.81
C GLN A 43 0.68 -13.12 5.72
N ALA A 44 1.17 -12.83 4.51
CA ALA A 44 2.23 -11.85 4.30
C ALA A 44 1.83 -10.44 4.77
N LEU A 45 0.55 -10.06 4.60
CA LEU A 45 0.01 -8.78 5.03
C LEU A 45 -0.14 -8.62 6.55
N LEU A 46 -0.13 -9.73 7.31
CA LEU A 46 -0.18 -9.73 8.77
C LEU A 46 1.19 -9.64 9.43
N VAL A 47 2.28 -9.76 8.65
CA VAL A 47 3.65 -9.61 9.18
C VAL A 47 3.86 -8.17 9.63
N GLU A 48 4.16 -7.99 10.92
CA GLU A 48 4.47 -6.67 11.47
C GLU A 48 5.73 -6.10 10.84
N THR A 49 5.65 -4.84 10.40
CA THR A 49 6.79 -4.10 9.85
C THR A 49 7.05 -2.90 10.74
N PRO A 50 8.27 -2.69 11.24
CA PRO A 50 8.57 -1.55 12.11
C PRO A 50 8.35 -0.23 11.34
N PRO A 51 7.78 0.80 12.01
CA PRO A 51 7.55 2.09 11.39
C PRO A 51 8.87 2.76 11.00
N ARG A 52 8.88 3.47 9.87
CA ARG A 52 10.06 4.20 9.35
C ARG A 52 9.63 5.57 8.83
N LEU A 53 10.49 6.57 9.04
CA LEU A 53 10.39 7.88 8.42
C LEU A 53 11.59 8.07 7.50
N VAL A 54 11.34 8.42 6.24
CA VAL A 54 12.39 8.72 5.26
C VAL A 54 12.27 10.18 4.87
N ALA A 55 13.29 10.96 5.18
CA ALA A 55 13.37 12.36 4.79
C ALA A 55 14.09 12.49 3.44
N ILE A 56 13.47 13.20 2.50
CA ILE A 56 14.05 13.45 1.16
C ILE A 56 14.28 14.97 1.03
N GLY A 57 15.55 15.37 1.03
CA GLY A 57 15.99 16.76 0.89
C GLY A 57 16.56 17.08 -0.50
N GLY A 58 16.75 18.36 -0.80
CA GLY A 58 17.30 18.85 -2.07
C GLY A 58 16.66 20.13 -2.58
N LEU A 59 17.33 20.79 -3.54
CA LEU A 59 16.89 22.06 -4.14
C LEU A 59 15.54 21.93 -4.88
N SER A 60 14.85 23.04 -5.10
CA SER A 60 13.64 23.04 -5.94
C SER A 60 13.99 22.54 -7.35
N GLY A 61 13.13 21.67 -7.92
CA GLY A 61 13.37 21.05 -9.23
C GLY A 61 14.36 19.86 -9.24
N SER A 62 14.93 19.44 -8.11
CA SER A 62 15.92 18.34 -8.07
C SER A 62 15.35 16.91 -8.15
N GLY A 63 14.06 16.73 -8.50
CA GLY A 63 13.44 15.40 -8.64
C GLY A 63 13.02 14.69 -7.34
N LYS A 64 12.90 15.40 -6.21
CA LYS A 64 12.49 14.81 -4.91
C LYS A 64 11.16 14.07 -4.97
N THR A 65 10.15 14.67 -5.61
CA THR A 65 8.81 14.05 -5.75
C THR A 65 8.90 12.78 -6.59
N THR A 66 9.64 12.83 -7.71
CA THR A 66 9.86 11.67 -8.59
C THR A 66 10.47 10.50 -7.83
N ILE A 67 11.51 10.73 -7.02
CA ILE A 67 12.13 9.64 -6.25
C ILE A 67 11.21 9.16 -5.12
N ALA A 68 10.47 10.07 -4.46
CA ALA A 68 9.52 9.72 -3.41
C ALA A 68 8.41 8.81 -3.93
N GLU A 69 7.83 9.13 -5.09
CA GLU A 69 6.80 8.32 -5.76
C GLU A 69 7.32 6.95 -6.17
N ALA A 70 8.55 6.86 -6.68
CA ALA A 70 9.17 5.60 -7.04
C ALA A 70 9.53 4.72 -5.83
N LEU A 71 9.92 5.33 -4.71
CA LEU A 71 10.30 4.64 -3.48
C LEU A 71 9.10 4.23 -2.62
N ALA A 72 8.04 5.03 -2.60
CA ALA A 72 6.92 4.85 -1.67
C ALA A 72 6.32 3.43 -1.68
N PRO A 73 6.01 2.81 -2.84
CA PRO A 73 5.45 1.45 -2.87
C PRO A 73 6.37 0.36 -2.31
N ARG A 74 7.67 0.66 -2.18
CA ARG A 74 8.73 -0.30 -1.79
C ARG A 74 9.12 -0.22 -0.31
N ILE A 75 8.54 0.71 0.44
CA ILE A 75 8.92 0.99 1.83
C ILE A 75 7.78 0.63 2.78
N GLY A 76 8.10 -0.18 3.80
CA GLY A 76 7.16 -0.50 4.88
C GLY A 76 6.14 -1.58 4.50
N ALA A 77 5.07 -1.67 5.29
CA ALA A 77 3.99 -2.61 5.03
C ALA A 77 3.19 -2.19 3.77
N PRO A 78 2.59 -3.15 3.03
CA PRO A 78 1.75 -2.83 1.88
C PRO A 78 0.60 -1.86 2.21
N PRO A 79 0.19 -0.97 1.29
CA PRO A 79 0.67 -0.86 -0.10
C PRO A 79 1.97 -0.05 -0.25
N GLY A 80 2.65 0.26 0.85
CA GLY A 80 3.87 1.07 0.88
C GLY A 80 3.73 2.32 1.73
N ALA A 81 4.76 3.15 1.71
CA ALA A 81 4.85 4.37 2.48
C ALA A 81 3.88 5.44 1.97
N ARG A 82 3.46 6.30 2.89
CA ARG A 82 2.69 7.50 2.57
C ARG A 82 3.65 8.65 2.33
N ILE A 83 3.42 9.38 1.24
CA ILE A 83 4.19 10.59 0.93
C ILE A 83 3.59 11.76 1.70
N VAL A 84 4.47 12.50 2.35
CA VAL A 84 4.13 13.69 3.11
C VAL A 84 5.03 14.83 2.64
N GLU A 85 4.42 15.89 2.13
CA GLU A 85 5.12 17.05 1.60
C GLU A 85 5.20 18.15 2.67
N SER A 86 6.42 18.52 3.06
CA SER A 86 6.65 19.52 4.10
C SER A 86 6.02 20.87 3.78
N ASP A 87 6.09 21.31 2.52
CA ASP A 87 5.50 22.58 2.08
C ASP A 87 3.98 22.58 2.21
N ARG A 88 3.33 21.50 1.80
CA ARG A 88 1.87 21.34 1.89
C ARG A 88 1.41 21.27 3.35
N ILE A 89 2.14 20.55 4.20
CA ILE A 89 1.87 20.52 5.65
C ILE A 89 2.01 21.93 6.24
N ARG A 90 3.12 22.62 5.94
CA ARG A 90 3.38 23.95 6.45
C ARG A 90 2.25 24.92 6.08
N LYS A 91 1.76 24.89 4.83
CA LYS A 91 0.61 25.69 4.36
C LYS A 91 -0.69 25.34 5.07
N ALA A 92 -0.96 24.04 5.24
CA ALA A 92 -2.13 23.60 6.00
C ALA A 92 -2.08 24.06 7.47
N MET A 93 -0.90 24.08 8.10
CA MET A 93 -0.72 24.62 9.47
C MET A 93 -0.99 26.12 9.55
N HIS A 94 -0.80 26.87 8.47
CA HIS A 94 -1.18 28.28 8.36
C HIS A 94 -2.65 28.48 7.92
N GLY A 95 -3.42 27.42 7.73
CA GLY A 95 -4.82 27.49 7.31
C GLY A 95 -5.01 27.98 5.87
N VAL A 96 -3.98 27.89 5.02
CA VAL A 96 -4.01 28.38 3.64
C VAL A 96 -3.96 27.24 2.61
N PRO A 97 -4.52 27.44 1.39
CA PRO A 97 -4.37 26.49 0.28
C PRO A 97 -2.91 26.17 -0.05
N ALA A 98 -2.65 24.99 -0.62
CA ALA A 98 -1.31 24.49 -0.93
C ALA A 98 -0.56 25.33 -1.99
N GLU A 99 -1.28 26.17 -2.71
CA GLU A 99 -0.83 27.04 -3.79
C GLU A 99 -0.44 28.42 -3.24
N THR A 100 -0.84 28.72 -2.01
CA THR A 100 -0.56 30.00 -1.34
C THR A 100 0.91 30.09 -1.02
N LYS A 101 1.58 31.14 -1.51
CA LYS A 101 2.94 31.44 -1.09
C LYS A 101 2.92 31.93 0.37
N LEU A 102 3.65 31.24 1.23
CA LEU A 102 3.93 31.71 2.59
C LEU A 102 5.10 32.71 2.57
N PRO A 103 5.10 33.71 3.46
CA PRO A 103 6.22 34.64 3.63
C PRO A 103 7.53 33.92 4.01
#